data_AF-A0A8C5PKX4-F1
#
_entry.id   AF-A0A8C5PKX4-F1
#
_cell.length_a   1.000
_cell.length_b   1.000
_cell.length_c   1.000
_cell.angle_alpha   90.00
_cell.angle_beta   90.00
_cell.angle_gamma   90.00
#
_symmetry.space_group_name_H-M   'P 1'
#
loop_
_entity.id
_entity.type
_entity.pdbx_description
1 polymer ?
#
loop_
_entity_poly.entity_id
_entity_poly.type
_entity_poly.pdbx_seq_one_letter_code
_entity_poly.pdbx_strand_id
1 'polypeptide(L)'
;MAGIMKKCFYLMNLLISISMIIYIYSEHYQRKAERRTLNVRESTSAITALGDKRTFILSPYYDPRGRTPSVRVLVIIHRRVKKLYCWFHCDYNSSVSVRAHINHHRDWFHYAYGTAALLCEEPPDCPYRYISIHWSKGQNITHLPRFEVRNRPPPAAPSVNFTVCISTMYGNYNNVLQTIQSLEMYKLLGAGRVTLYLNQCHQNLEKVLRYYVEEGILEVIPWPIHKFLRISNIWRYHLSNNSQVHYFAQSATLNDCLYRNMYSSKFVFLHDIDEIILPVKHHDWPSLMESLEKRYPEASVFFFENHIFPAVANSSEWTTWGDVPGVDILQNIFKKRVFGKNRKYLVDPRKVYQASIHRVLKKDGKHKYVPRRLAFGFHCKSRQPASNDSLITDRTLWRYNVSLTQNVNKVIQQVFLHR
;
A
#
# COMPACT_ATOMS: atom_id res chain seq x y z
N MET A 1 -48.82 34.05 21.26
CA MET A 1 -48.30 32.81 20.61
C MET A 1 -48.22 32.91 19.08
N ALA A 2 -49.25 33.41 18.36
CA ALA A 2 -49.26 33.43 16.88
C ALA A 2 -48.14 34.28 16.21
N GLY A 3 -47.71 35.39 16.83
CA GLY A 3 -46.64 36.26 16.28
C GLY A 3 -45.24 35.66 16.35
N ILE A 4 -44.96 34.81 17.34
CA ILE A 4 -43.66 34.16 17.52
C ILE A 4 -43.53 33.00 16.52
N MET A 5 -44.59 32.22 16.32
CA MET A 5 -44.62 31.15 15.29
C MET A 5 -44.42 31.70 13.88
N LYS A 6 -45.02 32.85 13.53
CA LYS A 6 -44.78 33.50 12.24
C LYS A 6 -43.31 33.92 12.06
N LYS A 7 -42.69 34.52 13.09
CA LYS A 7 -41.27 34.91 13.03
C LYS A 7 -40.34 33.69 12.89
N CYS A 8 -40.60 32.60 13.61
CA CYS A 8 -39.83 31.36 13.46
C CYS A 8 -39.98 30.75 12.06
N PHE A 9 -41.18 30.78 11.49
CA PHE A 9 -41.43 30.28 10.13
C PHE A 9 -40.66 31.08 9.08
N TYR A 10 -40.63 32.41 9.18
CA TYR A 10 -39.81 33.25 8.28
C TYR A 10 -38.31 32.99 8.43
N LEU A 11 -37.82 32.81 9.66
CA LEU A 11 -36.40 32.54 9.92
C LEU A 11 -35.98 31.18 9.33
N MET A 12 -36.84 30.16 9.46
CA MET A 12 -36.57 28.82 8.93
C MET A 12 -36.53 28.82 7.40
N ASN A 13 -37.47 29.50 6.75
CA ASN A 13 -37.47 29.64 5.29
C ASN A 13 -36.23 30.40 4.81
N LEU A 14 -35.81 31.46 5.50
CA LEU A 14 -34.60 32.20 5.17
C LEU A 14 -33.34 31.32 5.26
N LEU A 15 -33.22 30.50 6.30
CA LEU A 15 -32.09 29.56 6.47
C LEU A 15 -32.07 28.49 5.37
N ILE A 16 -33.23 27.96 4.98
CA ILE A 16 -33.35 26.99 3.88
C ILE A 16 -32.93 27.64 2.55
N SER A 17 -33.39 28.87 2.27
CA SER A 17 -33.00 29.60 1.06
C SER A 17 -31.51 29.87 1.02
N ILE A 18 -30.89 30.28 2.14
CA ILE A 18 -29.44 30.48 2.23
C ILE A 18 -28.70 29.16 1.98
N SER A 19 -29.15 28.05 2.59
CA SER A 19 -28.56 26.73 2.37
C SER A 19 -28.65 26.26 0.91
N MET A 20 -29.79 26.49 0.27
CA MET A 20 -30.00 26.18 -1.16
C MET A 20 -29.10 27.04 -2.05
N ILE A 21 -28.95 28.34 -1.76
CA ILE A 21 -28.04 29.22 -2.50
C ILE A 21 -26.60 28.75 -2.35
N ILE A 22 -26.16 28.41 -1.13
CA ILE A 22 -24.81 27.87 -0.88
C ILE A 22 -24.60 26.55 -1.64
N TYR A 23 -25.60 25.65 -1.62
CA TYR A 23 -25.54 24.39 -2.35
C TYR A 23 -25.43 24.60 -3.86
N ILE A 24 -26.27 25.46 -4.44
CA ILE A 24 -26.25 25.80 -5.87
C ILE A 24 -24.92 26.46 -6.24
N TYR A 25 -24.38 27.34 -5.40
CA TYR A 25 -23.09 27.98 -5.65
C TYR A 25 -21.94 26.96 -5.59
N SER A 26 -22.00 26.01 -4.66
CA SER A 26 -21.05 24.89 -4.56
C SER A 26 -21.11 23.97 -5.78
N GLU A 27 -22.30 23.54 -6.20
CA GLU A 27 -22.54 22.75 -7.42
C GLU A 27 -22.03 23.49 -8.66
N HIS A 28 -22.34 24.79 -8.78
CA HIS A 28 -21.90 25.59 -9.91
C HIS A 28 -20.38 25.81 -9.90
N TYR A 29 -19.75 25.91 -8.73
CA TYR A 29 -18.29 25.97 -8.60
C TYR A 29 -17.65 24.64 -8.99
N GLN A 30 -18.22 23.50 -8.55
CA GLN A 30 -17.75 22.17 -8.95
C GLN A 30 -17.91 21.94 -10.46
N ARG A 31 -19.06 22.26 -11.06
CA ARG A 31 -19.26 22.17 -12.52
C ARG A 31 -18.34 23.10 -13.31
N LYS A 32 -18.00 24.28 -12.78
CA LYS A 32 -17.03 25.20 -13.40
C LYS A 32 -15.59 24.68 -13.28
N ALA A 33 -15.26 23.99 -12.19
CA ALA A 33 -14.00 23.26 -12.05
C ALA A 33 -13.91 22.09 -13.05
N GLU A 34 -15.00 21.31 -13.21
CA GLU A 34 -15.11 20.21 -14.19
C GLU A 34 -15.08 20.68 -15.66
N ARG A 35 -15.67 21.84 -15.97
CA ARG A 35 -15.58 22.41 -17.33
C ARG A 35 -14.19 22.98 -17.66
N ARG A 36 -13.38 23.36 -16.67
CA ARG A 36 -11.98 23.80 -16.87
C ARG A 36 -10.99 22.64 -17.06
N THR A 37 -11.38 21.40 -16.75
CA THR A 37 -10.53 20.20 -16.90
C THR A 37 -10.46 19.61 -18.32
N LEU A 38 -11.18 20.16 -19.30
CA LEU A 38 -11.35 19.51 -20.61
C LEU A 38 -10.09 19.43 -21.53
N ASN A 39 -8.91 19.90 -21.09
CA ASN A 39 -7.64 19.77 -21.84
C ASN A 39 -6.43 19.47 -20.94
N VAL A 40 -6.64 18.96 -19.73
CA VAL A 40 -5.55 18.62 -18.81
C VAL A 40 -5.10 17.19 -19.04
N ARG A 41 -3.82 16.98 -19.40
CA ARG A 41 -3.20 15.65 -19.46
C ARG A 41 -2.93 15.15 -18.04
N GLU A 42 -3.98 14.70 -17.37
CA GLU A 42 -3.89 14.08 -16.06
C GLU A 42 -3.17 12.73 -16.15
N SER A 43 -2.20 12.51 -15.27
CA SER A 43 -1.50 11.23 -15.18
C SER A 43 -2.27 10.27 -14.28
N THR A 44 -2.92 9.28 -14.89
CA THR A 44 -3.57 8.16 -14.18
C THR A 44 -2.66 6.94 -14.00
N SER A 45 -1.47 6.95 -14.60
CA SER A 45 -0.50 5.85 -14.53
C SER A 45 0.17 5.78 -13.15
N ALA A 46 0.34 4.56 -12.63
CA ALA A 46 1.03 4.31 -11.36
C ALA A 46 2.52 4.69 -11.38
N ILE A 47 3.14 4.69 -12.57
CA ILE A 47 4.51 5.11 -12.81
C ILE A 47 4.53 5.99 -14.05
N THR A 48 5.02 7.22 -13.92
CA THR A 48 5.19 8.16 -15.03
C THR A 48 6.65 8.57 -15.16
N ALA A 49 7.26 8.26 -16.31
CA ALA A 49 8.64 8.66 -16.60
C ALA A 49 8.73 10.16 -16.85
N LEU A 50 9.69 10.82 -16.21
CA LEU A 50 10.02 12.22 -16.50
C LEU A 50 10.95 12.28 -17.73
N GLY A 51 10.91 13.40 -18.46
CA GLY A 51 11.73 13.61 -19.66
C GLY A 51 13.25 13.53 -19.44
N ASP A 52 13.73 13.59 -18.19
CA ASP A 52 15.13 13.41 -17.83
C ASP A 52 15.64 11.96 -17.97
N LYS A 53 14.74 11.00 -18.24
CA LYS A 53 14.98 9.55 -18.35
C LYS A 53 15.64 8.93 -17.11
N ARG A 54 15.59 9.61 -15.96
CA ARG A 54 16.26 9.23 -14.70
C ARG A 54 15.35 9.31 -13.48
N THR A 55 14.15 9.86 -13.65
CA THR A 55 13.16 10.03 -12.60
C THR A 55 11.83 9.45 -13.04
N PHE A 56 11.20 8.66 -12.17
CA PHE A 56 9.88 8.09 -12.37
C PHE A 56 8.97 8.51 -11.21
N ILE A 57 7.90 9.24 -11.54
CA ILE A 57 6.93 9.78 -10.60
C ILE A 57 5.88 8.72 -10.29
N LEU A 58 5.53 8.55 -9.01
CA LEU A 58 4.49 7.63 -8.57
C LEU A 58 3.20 8.38 -8.24
N SER A 59 3.17 9.08 -7.11
CA SER A 59 1.99 9.83 -6.67
C SER A 59 2.40 10.92 -5.68
N PRO A 60 1.78 12.10 -5.74
CA PRO A 60 1.93 13.14 -4.74
C PRO A 60 0.87 13.05 -3.64
N TYR A 61 1.31 13.26 -2.41
CA TYR A 61 0.47 13.24 -1.21
C TYR A 61 0.69 14.51 -0.41
N TYR A 62 -0.40 15.14 0.00
CA TYR A 62 -0.35 16.18 1.02
C TYR A 62 0.14 15.56 2.33
N ASP A 63 1.20 16.15 2.90
CA ASP A 63 1.82 15.70 4.13
C ASP A 63 1.96 16.92 5.08
N PRO A 64 1.01 17.10 6.01
CA PRO A 64 1.05 18.20 6.97
C PRO A 64 2.09 17.96 8.08
N ARG A 65 2.73 16.78 8.12
CA ARG A 65 3.63 16.41 9.21
C ARG A 65 5.00 17.01 8.97
N GLY A 66 5.54 17.68 9.99
CA GLY A 66 6.86 18.32 9.94
C GLY A 66 6.80 19.74 10.48
N ARG A 67 7.82 20.55 10.19
CA ARG A 67 7.82 21.98 10.54
C ARG A 67 6.96 22.80 9.60
N THR A 68 6.96 22.44 8.31
CA THR A 68 6.22 23.10 7.23
C THR A 68 5.37 22.05 6.50
N PRO A 69 4.07 22.32 6.26
CA PRO A 69 3.26 21.50 5.37
C PRO A 69 3.90 21.40 3.99
N SER A 70 3.84 20.21 3.38
CA SER A 70 4.45 19.98 2.08
C SER A 70 3.67 18.97 1.26
N VAL A 71 3.87 19.01 -0.05
CA VAL A 71 3.52 17.91 -0.93
C VAL A 71 4.70 16.98 -1.04
N ARG A 72 4.48 15.73 -0.62
CA ARG A 72 5.43 14.64 -0.77
C ARG A 72 5.15 13.87 -2.04
N VAL A 73 6.06 13.96 -3.00
CA VAL A 73 5.97 13.20 -4.24
C VAL A 73 6.85 11.97 -4.16
N LEU A 74 6.25 10.79 -4.14
CA LEU A 74 7.00 9.53 -4.15
C LEU A 74 7.57 9.27 -5.55
N VAL A 75 8.85 8.91 -5.60
CA VAL A 75 9.57 8.71 -6.87
C VAL A 75 10.51 7.51 -6.79
N ILE A 76 10.79 6.92 -7.95
CA ILE A 76 11.97 6.06 -8.19
C ILE A 76 12.96 6.92 -8.97
N ILE A 77 14.18 7.11 -8.44
CA ILE A 77 15.10 8.12 -8.96
C ILE A 77 16.54 7.62 -8.99
N HIS A 78 17.27 8.00 -10.04
CA HIS A 78 18.71 7.75 -10.11
C HIS A 78 19.48 8.66 -9.15
N ARG A 79 20.51 8.12 -8.49
CA ARG A 79 21.44 8.86 -7.60
C ARG A 79 22.14 10.09 -8.21
N ARG A 80 22.13 10.23 -9.54
CA ARG A 80 22.79 11.33 -10.28
C ARG A 80 21.87 12.53 -10.46
N VAL A 81 20.57 12.41 -10.19
CA VAL A 81 19.64 13.54 -10.27
C VAL A 81 19.91 14.47 -9.08
N LYS A 82 20.20 15.75 -9.37
CA LYS A 82 20.60 16.74 -8.36
C LYS A 82 19.54 17.80 -8.07
N LYS A 83 18.61 18.02 -9.01
CA LYS A 83 17.62 19.08 -8.92
C LYS A 83 16.35 18.67 -9.65
N LEU A 84 15.22 18.94 -8.99
CA LEU A 84 13.87 18.84 -9.52
C LEU A 84 13.05 19.98 -8.92
N TYR A 85 11.98 20.36 -9.60
CA TYR A 85 11.07 21.42 -9.21
C TYR A 85 9.64 20.88 -9.24
N CYS A 86 8.88 21.21 -8.20
CA CYS A 86 7.43 21.04 -8.18
C CYS A 86 6.77 22.31 -8.70
N TRP A 87 5.90 22.16 -9.68
CA TRP A 87 5.06 23.21 -10.23
C TRP A 87 3.66 23.03 -9.68
N PHE A 88 3.24 23.93 -8.81
CA PHE A 88 1.90 23.97 -8.28
C PHE A 88 1.00 24.70 -9.27
N HIS A 89 -0.02 24.01 -9.78
CA HIS A 89 -1.02 24.61 -10.66
C HIS A 89 -2.07 25.27 -9.78
N CYS A 90 -1.89 26.57 -9.55
CA CYS A 90 -2.78 27.37 -8.73
C CYS A 90 -4.05 27.73 -9.53
N ASP A 91 -5.05 28.26 -8.84
CA ASP A 91 -6.22 28.83 -9.51
C ASP A 91 -5.83 29.98 -10.48
N TYR A 92 -6.74 30.27 -11.41
CA TYR A 92 -6.60 31.34 -12.41
C TYR A 92 -5.43 31.18 -13.41
N ASN A 93 -5.09 29.94 -13.78
CA ASN A 93 -4.02 29.61 -14.74
C ASN A 93 -2.62 30.12 -14.34
N SER A 94 -2.42 30.45 -13.08
CA SER A 94 -1.09 30.76 -12.54
C SER A 94 -0.39 29.47 -12.10
N SER A 95 0.94 29.52 -12.00
CA SER A 95 1.70 28.39 -11.48
C SER A 95 2.92 28.86 -10.73
N VAL A 96 3.19 28.21 -9.60
CA VAL A 96 4.34 28.53 -8.76
C VAL A 96 5.32 27.37 -8.79
N SER A 97 6.59 27.66 -9.07
CA SER A 97 7.66 26.67 -9.00
C SER A 97 8.38 26.72 -7.66
N VAL A 98 8.47 25.56 -7.01
CA VAL A 98 9.21 25.37 -5.77
C VAL A 98 10.31 24.34 -6.02
N ARG A 99 11.52 24.61 -5.55
CA ARG A 99 12.63 23.65 -5.64
C ARG A 99 12.34 22.48 -4.70
N ALA A 100 12.32 21.27 -5.25
CA ALA A 100 12.11 20.08 -4.44
C ALA A 100 13.35 19.76 -3.59
N HIS A 101 13.14 19.46 -2.32
CA HIS A 101 14.15 18.78 -1.52
C HIS A 101 14.08 17.28 -1.79
N ILE A 102 15.11 16.73 -2.44
CA ILE A 102 15.18 15.30 -2.78
C ILE A 102 15.62 14.50 -1.54
N ASN A 103 14.66 13.86 -0.90
CA ASN A 103 14.88 13.03 0.28
C ASN A 103 14.98 11.54 -0.13
N HIS A 104 16.21 11.08 -0.32
CA HIS A 104 16.47 9.68 -0.68
C HIS A 104 16.25 8.71 0.48
N HIS A 105 15.69 7.53 0.19
CA HIS A 105 15.67 6.44 1.15
C HIS A 105 17.09 5.86 1.30
N ARG A 106 17.42 5.47 2.54
CA ARG A 106 18.71 4.87 2.89
C ARG A 106 18.84 3.41 2.43
N ASP A 107 17.72 2.70 2.28
CA ASP A 107 17.70 1.30 1.80
C ASP A 107 17.50 1.25 0.28
N TRP A 108 18.61 1.31 -0.45
CA TRP A 108 18.64 1.22 -1.91
C TRP A 108 19.46 0.04 -2.43
N PHE A 109 19.97 -0.77 -1.51
CA PHE A 109 20.58 -2.07 -1.78
C PHE A 109 21.69 -2.03 -2.84
N HIS A 110 22.45 -0.93 -2.90
CA HIS A 110 23.56 -0.71 -3.84
C HIS A 110 23.17 -0.52 -5.33
N TYR A 111 21.89 -0.32 -5.65
CA TYR A 111 21.41 -0.09 -7.03
C TYR A 111 21.45 1.39 -7.49
N ALA A 112 21.61 1.63 -8.80
CA ALA A 112 21.66 2.99 -9.34
C ALA A 112 20.37 3.81 -9.11
N TYR A 113 19.22 3.13 -9.10
CA TYR A 113 17.91 3.67 -8.80
C TYR A 113 17.40 3.19 -7.45
N GLY A 114 16.72 4.08 -6.73
CA GLY A 114 16.07 3.75 -5.47
C GLY A 114 14.88 4.65 -5.18
N THR A 115 14.13 4.31 -4.14
CA THR A 115 12.98 5.10 -3.67
C THR A 115 13.44 6.42 -3.05
N ALA A 116 12.74 7.49 -3.36
CA ALA A 116 12.91 8.79 -2.72
C ALA A 116 11.56 9.51 -2.63
N ALA A 117 11.56 10.62 -1.91
CA ALA A 117 10.48 11.59 -1.91
C ALA A 117 11.00 12.97 -2.32
N LEU A 118 10.26 13.64 -3.18
CA LEU A 118 10.41 15.08 -3.41
C LEU A 118 9.57 15.79 -2.35
N LEU A 119 10.20 16.54 -1.46
CA LEU A 119 9.49 17.38 -0.50
C LEU A 119 9.37 18.78 -1.10
N CYS A 120 8.15 19.17 -1.39
CA CYS A 120 7.83 20.45 -1.99
C CYS A 120 6.99 21.25 -1.01
N GLU A 121 7.60 22.27 -0.40
CA GLU A 121 6.91 23.17 0.52
C GLU A 121 5.77 23.87 -0.21
N GLU A 122 4.64 24.01 0.48
CA GLU A 122 3.49 24.68 -0.09
C GLU A 122 3.77 26.17 -0.31
N PRO A 123 3.54 26.69 -1.54
CA PRO A 123 3.62 28.13 -1.76
C PRO A 123 2.46 28.85 -1.06
N PRO A 124 2.71 30.04 -0.47
CA PRO A 124 1.64 30.86 0.09
C PRO A 124 0.67 31.31 -1.02
N ASP A 125 -0.60 31.47 -0.67
CA ASP A 125 -1.65 32.03 -1.53
C ASP A 125 -1.86 31.31 -2.88
N CYS A 126 -1.53 30.01 -2.93
CA CYS A 126 -1.73 29.16 -4.10
C CYS A 126 -2.64 27.98 -3.73
N PRO A 127 -3.97 28.12 -3.84
CA PRO A 127 -4.86 26.95 -3.80
C PRO A 127 -4.55 26.07 -5.01
N TYR A 128 -4.17 24.81 -4.77
CA TYR A 128 -3.82 23.86 -5.83
C TYR A 128 -4.51 22.51 -5.60
N ARG A 129 -4.86 21.86 -6.71
CA ARG A 129 -5.29 20.44 -6.74
C ARG A 129 -4.27 19.54 -7.41
N TYR A 130 -3.55 20.09 -8.38
CA TYR A 130 -2.60 19.36 -9.21
C TYR A 130 -1.20 19.95 -9.12
N ILE A 131 -0.20 19.10 -9.29
CA ILE A 131 1.20 19.51 -9.47
C ILE A 131 1.80 18.87 -10.72
N SER A 132 2.86 19.47 -11.26
CA SER A 132 3.75 18.86 -12.25
C SER A 132 5.19 18.86 -11.74
N ILE A 133 5.99 17.91 -12.22
CA ILE A 133 7.41 17.80 -11.85
C ILE A 133 8.28 18.10 -13.07
N HIS A 134 9.37 18.86 -12.86
CA HIS A 134 10.31 19.18 -13.93
C HIS A 134 11.75 19.30 -13.41
N TRP A 135 12.75 19.10 -14.27
CA TRP A 135 14.17 19.25 -13.91
C TRP A 135 14.69 20.70 -13.99
N SER A 136 13.95 21.57 -14.69
CA SER A 136 14.28 22.99 -14.90
C SER A 136 13.17 23.92 -14.41
N LYS A 137 13.56 25.12 -13.96
CA LYS A 137 12.68 26.19 -13.43
C LYS A 137 12.04 27.07 -14.54
N GLY A 138 12.57 27.06 -15.76
CA GLY A 138 12.25 28.09 -16.78
C GLY A 138 11.59 27.58 -18.06
N GLN A 139 10.89 26.44 -18.05
CA GLN A 139 10.26 25.90 -19.25
C GLN A 139 8.74 26.00 -19.21
N ASN A 140 8.15 26.00 -20.41
CA ASN A 140 6.71 25.93 -20.59
C ASN A 140 6.18 24.60 -20.01
N ILE A 141 5.33 24.71 -18.99
CA ILE A 141 4.78 23.57 -18.25
C ILE A 141 3.45 23.05 -18.79
N THR A 142 2.89 23.67 -19.84
CA THR A 142 1.57 23.32 -20.40
C THR A 142 1.48 21.85 -20.83
N HIS A 143 2.58 21.28 -21.33
CA HIS A 143 2.64 19.90 -21.83
C HIS A 143 2.99 18.86 -20.75
N LEU A 144 3.33 19.31 -19.53
CA LEU A 144 3.73 18.39 -18.48
C LEU A 144 2.54 17.59 -17.96
N PRO A 145 2.74 16.31 -17.60
CA PRO A 145 1.72 15.55 -16.91
C PRO A 145 1.36 16.25 -15.59
N ARG A 146 0.06 16.32 -15.31
CA ARG A 146 -0.46 16.83 -14.03
C ARG A 146 -0.82 15.66 -13.13
N PHE A 147 -0.44 15.77 -11.86
CA PHE A 147 -0.67 14.76 -10.85
C PHE A 147 -1.57 15.35 -9.76
N GLU A 148 -2.70 14.71 -9.50
CA GLU A 148 -3.59 15.12 -8.40
C GLU A 148 -2.90 14.88 -7.05
N VAL A 149 -2.90 15.90 -6.20
CA VAL A 149 -2.36 15.80 -4.83
C VAL A 149 -3.41 15.16 -3.93
N ARG A 150 -3.12 13.95 -3.48
CA ARG A 150 -4.01 13.17 -2.61
C ARG A 150 -3.92 13.61 -1.15
N ASN A 151 -4.80 13.08 -0.31
CA ASN A 151 -4.83 13.28 1.15
C ASN A 151 -5.17 14.71 1.60
N ARG A 152 -5.90 15.48 0.78
CA ARG A 152 -6.35 16.84 1.11
C ARG A 152 -7.82 17.08 0.70
N PRO A 153 -8.72 17.44 1.63
CA PRO A 153 -8.56 17.30 3.08
C PRO A 153 -8.48 15.82 3.48
N PRO A 154 -7.87 15.49 4.64
CA PRO A 154 -7.95 14.12 5.15
C PRO A 154 -9.41 13.78 5.52
N PRO A 155 -9.86 12.52 5.33
CA PRO A 155 -11.15 12.07 5.83
C PRO A 155 -11.23 12.19 7.37
N ALA A 156 -12.44 12.37 7.89
CA ALA A 156 -12.68 12.55 9.32
C ALA A 156 -12.29 11.32 10.16
N ALA A 157 -12.44 10.12 9.59
CA ALA A 157 -12.05 8.86 10.21
C ALA A 157 -11.55 7.85 9.16
N PRO A 158 -10.73 6.87 9.55
CA PRO A 158 -10.38 5.75 8.69
C PRO A 158 -11.60 4.97 8.22
N SER A 159 -11.63 4.57 6.95
CA SER A 159 -12.67 3.70 6.40
C SER A 159 -12.53 2.25 6.86
N VAL A 160 -11.31 1.82 7.19
CA VAL A 160 -11.01 0.46 7.65
C VAL A 160 -10.03 0.47 8.81
N ASN A 161 -10.07 -0.56 9.65
CA ASN A 161 -9.09 -0.70 10.73
C ASN A 161 -7.74 -1.21 10.21
N PHE A 162 -7.76 -2.18 9.30
CA PHE A 162 -6.56 -2.86 8.85
C PHE A 162 -6.49 -2.88 7.33
N THR A 163 -5.35 -2.47 6.81
CA THR A 163 -4.98 -2.68 5.40
C THR A 163 -3.73 -3.52 5.29
N VAL A 164 -3.76 -4.47 4.37
CA VAL A 164 -2.59 -5.27 4.00
C VAL A 164 -1.98 -4.73 2.71
N CYS A 165 -0.77 -4.19 2.79
CA CYS A 165 0.00 -3.77 1.64
C CYS A 165 0.94 -4.90 1.21
N ILE A 166 0.56 -5.55 0.12
CA ILE A 166 1.35 -6.62 -0.49
C ILE A 166 2.38 -5.97 -1.43
N SER A 167 3.65 -6.35 -1.24
CA SER A 167 4.72 -5.92 -2.12
C SER A 167 4.52 -6.42 -3.57
N THR A 168 5.43 -6.08 -4.48
CA THR A 168 5.24 -6.37 -5.92
C THR A 168 5.09 -7.87 -6.21
N MET A 169 3.99 -8.25 -6.88
CA MET A 169 3.80 -9.54 -7.53
C MET A 169 4.32 -9.50 -8.97
N TYR A 170 5.08 -10.51 -9.37
CA TYR A 170 5.80 -10.48 -10.64
C TYR A 170 6.03 -11.85 -11.28
N GLY A 171 6.37 -11.83 -12.57
CA GLY A 171 6.68 -13.02 -13.37
C GLY A 171 5.45 -13.88 -13.63
N ASN A 172 5.65 -15.16 -13.95
CA ASN A 172 4.57 -16.13 -14.09
C ASN A 172 4.13 -16.68 -12.72
N TYR A 173 3.84 -15.79 -11.76
CA TYR A 173 3.41 -16.20 -10.41
C TYR A 173 2.05 -16.90 -10.51
N ASN A 174 2.02 -18.19 -10.13
CA ASN A 174 0.88 -19.09 -10.28
C ASN A 174 0.57 -19.85 -8.98
N ASN A 175 0.88 -19.25 -7.83
CA ASN A 175 0.53 -19.82 -6.53
C ASN A 175 -0.92 -19.45 -6.17
N VAL A 176 -1.86 -20.01 -6.95
CA VAL A 176 -3.30 -19.69 -6.90
C VAL A 176 -3.88 -20.06 -5.54
N LEU A 177 -3.66 -21.30 -5.11
CA LEU A 177 -4.19 -21.80 -3.83
C LEU A 177 -3.69 -20.96 -2.64
N GLN A 178 -2.38 -20.74 -2.54
CA GLN A 178 -1.82 -19.90 -1.47
C GLN A 178 -2.40 -18.48 -1.50
N THR A 179 -2.62 -17.90 -2.69
CA THR A 179 -3.18 -16.54 -2.78
C THR A 179 -4.60 -16.48 -2.27
N ILE A 180 -5.46 -17.44 -2.64
CA ILE A 180 -6.83 -17.55 -2.12
C ILE A 180 -6.78 -17.70 -0.59
N GLN A 181 -5.97 -18.64 -0.09
CA GLN A 181 -5.86 -18.90 1.35
C GLN A 181 -5.32 -17.68 2.12
N SER A 182 -4.38 -16.93 1.55
CA SER A 182 -3.82 -15.75 2.20
C SER A 182 -4.84 -14.61 2.27
N LEU A 183 -5.58 -14.34 1.19
CA LEU A 183 -6.62 -13.31 1.17
C LEU A 183 -7.78 -13.66 2.12
N GLU A 184 -8.22 -14.91 2.15
CA GLU A 184 -9.23 -15.38 3.11
C GLU A 184 -8.72 -15.32 4.55
N MET A 185 -7.46 -15.66 4.80
CA MET A 185 -6.84 -15.47 6.12
C MET A 185 -6.81 -14.00 6.53
N TYR A 186 -6.49 -13.07 5.62
CA TYR A 186 -6.54 -11.64 5.94
C TYR A 186 -7.95 -11.19 6.32
N LYS A 187 -8.98 -11.66 5.61
CA LYS A 187 -10.39 -11.40 5.97
C LYS A 187 -10.73 -11.93 7.35
N LEU A 188 -10.41 -13.20 7.63
CA LEU A 188 -10.64 -13.84 8.94
C LEU A 188 -9.92 -13.11 10.09
N LEU A 189 -8.75 -12.54 9.82
CA LEU A 189 -7.96 -11.79 10.80
C LEU A 189 -8.43 -10.33 10.97
N GLY A 190 -9.35 -9.84 10.14
CA GLY A 190 -9.97 -8.52 10.25
C GLY A 190 -9.45 -7.47 9.26
N ALA A 191 -8.81 -7.88 8.16
CA ALA A 191 -8.49 -6.96 7.07
C ALA A 191 -9.76 -6.38 6.46
N GLY A 192 -9.83 -5.05 6.36
CA GLY A 192 -10.89 -4.37 5.61
C GLY A 192 -10.46 -3.99 4.19
N ARG A 193 -9.16 -4.07 3.89
CA ARG A 193 -8.60 -3.81 2.56
C ARG A 193 -7.28 -4.55 2.36
N VAL A 194 -7.02 -4.97 1.14
CA VAL A 194 -5.73 -5.46 0.66
C VAL A 194 -5.35 -4.63 -0.56
N THR A 195 -4.11 -4.15 -0.63
CA THR A 195 -3.57 -3.48 -1.82
C THR A 195 -2.42 -4.32 -2.37
N LEU A 196 -2.50 -4.67 -3.65
CA LEU A 196 -1.53 -5.48 -4.36
C LEU A 196 -0.93 -4.72 -5.55
N TYR A 197 0.39 -4.71 -5.66
CA TYR A 197 1.07 -4.13 -6.82
C TYR A 197 1.41 -5.22 -7.83
N LEU A 198 0.72 -5.22 -8.97
CA LEU A 198 0.81 -6.28 -9.96
C LEU A 198 1.69 -5.86 -11.14
N ASN A 199 2.84 -6.52 -11.30
CA ASN A 199 3.64 -6.41 -12.51
C ASN A 199 3.08 -7.33 -13.61
N GLN A 200 3.05 -8.63 -13.33
CA GLN A 200 2.54 -9.72 -14.18
C GLN A 200 2.19 -10.92 -13.29
N CYS A 201 1.24 -11.75 -13.71
CA CYS A 201 0.94 -13.05 -13.08
C CYS A 201 0.31 -14.03 -14.09
N HIS A 202 0.09 -15.28 -13.68
CA HIS A 202 -0.57 -16.30 -14.51
C HIS A 202 -2.08 -16.04 -14.65
N GLN A 203 -2.70 -16.42 -15.78
CA GLN A 203 -4.12 -16.16 -16.08
C GLN A 203 -5.09 -16.74 -15.04
N ASN A 204 -4.78 -17.90 -14.45
CA ASN A 204 -5.61 -18.46 -13.38
C ASN A 204 -5.61 -17.56 -12.13
N LEU A 205 -4.48 -16.92 -11.85
CA LEU A 205 -4.40 -15.97 -10.75
C LEU A 205 -5.13 -14.67 -11.06
N GLU A 206 -5.07 -14.18 -12.31
CA GLU A 206 -5.83 -12.98 -12.73
C GLU A 206 -7.33 -13.13 -12.45
N LYS A 207 -7.92 -14.30 -12.71
CA LYS A 207 -9.34 -14.59 -12.39
C LYS A 207 -9.63 -14.45 -10.90
N VAL A 208 -8.74 -14.99 -10.06
CA VAL A 208 -8.84 -14.88 -8.59
C VAL A 208 -8.71 -13.43 -8.14
N LEU A 209 -7.72 -12.68 -8.66
CA LEU A 209 -7.56 -11.27 -8.29
C LEU A 209 -8.80 -10.47 -8.68
N ARG A 210 -9.38 -10.70 -9.86
CA ARG A 210 -10.61 -10.04 -10.29
C ARG A 210 -11.78 -10.33 -9.35
N TYR A 211 -11.96 -11.58 -8.94
CA TYR A 211 -12.98 -11.95 -7.95
C TYR A 211 -12.88 -11.11 -6.66
N TYR A 212 -11.69 -10.96 -6.10
CA TYR A 212 -11.51 -10.17 -4.88
C TYR A 212 -11.59 -8.66 -5.07
N VAL A 213 -11.32 -8.17 -6.29
CA VAL A 213 -11.58 -6.78 -6.68
C VAL A 213 -13.08 -6.52 -6.71
N GLU A 214 -13.86 -7.43 -7.33
CA GLU A 214 -15.33 -7.35 -7.39
C GLU A 214 -15.96 -7.50 -6.00
N GLU A 215 -15.40 -8.34 -5.13
CA GLU A 215 -15.81 -8.44 -3.71
C GLU A 215 -15.52 -7.15 -2.92
N GLY A 216 -14.59 -6.31 -3.40
CA GLY A 216 -14.25 -5.01 -2.80
C GLY A 216 -13.18 -5.06 -1.71
N ILE A 217 -12.62 -6.24 -1.41
CA ILE A 217 -11.53 -6.38 -0.44
C ILE A 217 -10.16 -6.04 -1.04
N LEU A 218 -9.96 -6.27 -2.35
CA LEU A 218 -8.67 -6.13 -3.02
C LEU A 218 -8.64 -4.92 -3.97
N GLU A 219 -7.60 -4.09 -3.83
CA GLU A 219 -7.22 -3.08 -4.81
C GLU A 219 -5.95 -3.54 -5.54
N VAL A 220 -6.02 -3.68 -6.87
CA VAL A 220 -4.86 -4.03 -7.71
C VAL A 220 -4.29 -2.77 -8.38
N ILE A 221 -3.05 -2.45 -8.08
CA ILE A 221 -2.30 -1.34 -8.70
C ILE A 221 -1.39 -1.90 -9.80
N PRO A 222 -1.55 -1.51 -11.07
CA PRO A 222 -0.62 -1.87 -12.12
C PRO A 222 0.79 -1.36 -11.81
N TRP A 223 1.79 -2.23 -11.90
CA TRP A 223 3.17 -1.91 -11.55
C TRP A 223 4.16 -2.31 -12.65
N PRO A 224 4.13 -1.68 -13.84
CA PRO A 224 4.90 -2.08 -15.02
C PRO A 224 6.37 -1.62 -14.98
N ILE A 225 7.05 -1.74 -13.83
CA ILE A 225 8.41 -1.24 -13.62
C ILE A 225 9.44 -1.79 -14.62
N HIS A 226 9.24 -3.02 -15.12
CA HIS A 226 10.10 -3.66 -16.13
C HIS A 226 10.13 -2.89 -17.46
N LYS A 227 9.11 -2.08 -17.77
CA LYS A 227 9.07 -1.24 -18.98
C LYS A 227 9.98 -0.03 -18.88
N PHE A 228 10.41 0.33 -17.66
CA PHE A 228 11.14 1.56 -17.38
C PHE A 228 12.58 1.30 -16.95
N LEU A 229 12.82 0.21 -16.21
CA LEU A 229 14.13 -0.11 -15.62
C LEU A 229 14.43 -1.60 -15.74
N ARG A 230 15.72 -1.92 -15.86
CA ARG A 230 16.20 -3.29 -15.68
C ARG A 230 16.02 -3.71 -14.23
N ILE A 231 15.12 -4.63 -13.99
CA ILE A 231 14.76 -5.14 -12.66
C ILE A 231 15.75 -6.19 -12.17
N SER A 232 15.90 -6.32 -10.86
CA SER A 232 16.51 -7.51 -10.24
C SER A 232 15.42 -8.43 -9.72
N ASN A 233 15.59 -9.75 -9.89
CA ASN A 233 14.80 -10.79 -9.24
C ASN A 233 15.57 -11.47 -8.08
N ILE A 234 16.77 -10.97 -7.76
CA ILE A 234 17.64 -11.51 -6.71
C ILE A 234 17.85 -10.45 -5.63
N TRP A 235 17.81 -10.86 -4.36
CA TRP A 235 17.95 -9.91 -3.25
C TRP A 235 19.38 -9.35 -3.12
N ARG A 236 20.41 -10.11 -3.52
CA ARG A 236 21.84 -9.71 -3.45
C ARG A 236 22.25 -8.94 -4.69
N TYR A 237 22.73 -7.71 -4.50
CA TYR A 237 23.22 -6.85 -5.57
C TYR A 237 24.34 -7.48 -6.40
N HIS A 238 25.35 -8.07 -5.76
CA HIS A 238 26.50 -8.66 -6.46
C HIS A 238 26.13 -9.86 -7.36
N LEU A 239 24.97 -10.46 -7.15
CA LEU A 239 24.46 -11.54 -7.99
C LEU A 239 23.50 -11.03 -9.08
N SER A 240 23.11 -9.76 -9.02
CA SER A 240 22.25 -9.15 -10.02
C SER A 240 23.10 -8.73 -11.22
N ASN A 241 22.84 -9.33 -12.38
CA ASN A 241 23.55 -8.97 -13.60
C ASN A 241 22.87 -7.76 -14.24
N ASN A 242 23.55 -6.61 -14.22
CA ASN A 242 23.13 -5.36 -14.88
C ASN A 242 21.79 -4.75 -14.43
N SER A 243 21.14 -5.26 -13.37
CA SER A 243 19.91 -4.68 -12.83
C SER A 243 20.12 -3.26 -12.28
N GLN A 244 19.15 -2.39 -12.52
CA GLN A 244 19.17 -0.97 -12.17
C GLN A 244 18.38 -0.64 -10.90
N VAL A 245 17.44 -1.50 -10.52
CA VAL A 245 16.59 -1.33 -9.33
C VAL A 245 16.40 -2.64 -8.58
N HIS A 246 16.39 -2.56 -7.25
CA HIS A 246 16.22 -3.71 -6.38
C HIS A 246 14.81 -4.31 -6.49
N TYR A 247 14.72 -5.62 -6.72
CA TYR A 247 13.55 -6.46 -6.47
C TYR A 247 12.22 -5.81 -6.90
N PHE A 248 12.09 -5.51 -8.20
CA PHE A 248 10.91 -4.86 -8.80
C PHE A 248 10.46 -3.54 -8.14
N ALA A 249 11.40 -2.83 -7.50
CA ALA A 249 11.15 -1.61 -6.74
C ALA A 249 10.14 -1.80 -5.60
N GLN A 250 10.16 -2.95 -4.90
CA GLN A 250 9.26 -3.21 -3.76
C GLN A 250 9.25 -2.10 -2.69
N SER A 251 10.39 -1.46 -2.42
CA SER A 251 10.42 -0.35 -1.48
C SER A 251 9.55 0.84 -1.93
N ALA A 252 9.43 1.08 -3.25
CA ALA A 252 8.56 2.11 -3.78
C ALA A 252 7.08 1.74 -3.64
N THR A 253 6.69 0.48 -3.90
CA THR A 253 5.31 0.03 -3.74
C THR A 253 4.83 0.09 -2.29
N LEU A 254 5.67 -0.36 -1.35
CA LEU A 254 5.38 -0.31 0.09
C LEU A 254 5.15 1.13 0.58
N ASN A 255 5.94 2.09 0.09
CA ASN A 255 5.75 3.49 0.46
C ASN A 255 4.54 4.12 -0.25
N ASP A 256 4.29 3.82 -1.51
CA ASP A 256 3.06 4.28 -2.17
C ASP A 256 1.82 3.78 -1.41
N CYS A 257 1.80 2.50 -1.04
CA CYS A 257 0.69 1.90 -0.29
C CYS A 257 0.50 2.53 1.08
N LEU A 258 1.60 2.82 1.78
CA LEU A 258 1.59 3.51 3.08
C LEU A 258 0.89 4.86 2.98
N TYR A 259 1.21 5.67 1.96
CA TYR A 259 0.64 7.01 1.80
C TYR A 259 -0.78 7.00 1.25
N ARG A 260 -1.13 6.05 0.36
CA ARG A 260 -2.52 5.81 -0.08
C ARG A 260 -3.43 5.54 1.10
N ASN A 261 -2.96 4.76 2.06
CA ASN A 261 -3.73 4.33 3.21
C ASN A 261 -3.50 5.18 4.47
N MET A 262 -2.80 6.32 4.34
CA MET A 262 -2.42 7.17 5.47
C MET A 262 -3.61 7.64 6.31
N TYR A 263 -4.73 7.95 5.66
CA TYR A 263 -5.93 8.42 6.37
C TYR A 263 -7.14 7.50 6.19
N SER A 264 -7.08 6.52 5.29
CA SER A 264 -8.17 5.55 5.12
C SER A 264 -8.06 4.34 6.04
N SER A 265 -6.91 4.11 6.66
CA SER A 265 -6.65 2.90 7.45
C SER A 265 -6.08 3.23 8.82
N LYS A 266 -6.61 2.63 9.89
CA LYS A 266 -6.06 2.81 11.25
C LYS A 266 -4.64 2.23 11.34
N PHE A 267 -4.45 1.04 10.77
CA PHE A 267 -3.18 0.33 10.72
C PHE A 267 -2.91 -0.27 9.34
N VAL A 268 -1.63 -0.36 8.99
CA VAL A 268 -1.16 -0.93 7.71
C VAL A 268 -0.11 -2.00 7.98
N PHE A 269 -0.33 -3.21 7.45
CA PHE A 269 0.68 -4.27 7.36
C PHE A 269 1.50 -4.10 6.08
N LEU A 270 2.81 -4.29 6.20
CA LEU A 270 3.74 -4.24 5.06
C LEU A 270 4.44 -5.61 4.95
N HIS A 271 3.92 -6.49 4.10
CA HIS A 271 4.44 -7.85 3.93
C HIS A 271 4.32 -8.38 2.49
N ASP A 272 4.88 -9.56 2.26
CA ASP A 272 4.81 -10.26 0.97
C ASP A 272 3.54 -11.15 0.92
N ILE A 273 3.11 -11.58 -0.27
CA ILE A 273 1.89 -12.41 -0.42
C ILE A 273 2.02 -13.77 0.31
N ASP A 274 3.25 -14.23 0.55
CA ASP A 274 3.56 -15.49 1.21
C ASP A 274 3.69 -15.36 2.74
N GLU A 275 3.30 -14.22 3.33
CA GLU A 275 3.48 -13.90 4.74
C GLU A 275 2.18 -13.49 5.45
N ILE A 276 1.85 -14.15 6.56
CA ILE A 276 0.65 -13.85 7.36
C ILE A 276 1.05 -13.55 8.80
N ILE A 277 0.62 -12.43 9.38
CA ILE A 277 0.82 -12.19 10.82
C ILE A 277 -0.25 -12.94 11.61
N LEU A 278 0.15 -14.03 12.30
CA LEU A 278 -0.74 -14.89 13.06
C LEU A 278 -0.73 -14.51 14.55
N PRO A 279 -1.89 -14.14 15.13
CA PRO A 279 -2.04 -14.04 16.58
C PRO A 279 -1.98 -15.42 17.25
N VAL A 280 -1.27 -15.51 18.38
CA VAL A 280 -1.14 -16.74 19.17
C VAL A 280 -2.13 -16.76 20.33
N LYS A 281 -2.27 -15.64 21.06
CA LYS A 281 -3.19 -15.53 22.20
C LYS A 281 -4.56 -14.98 21.86
N HIS A 282 -4.64 -14.21 20.78
CA HIS A 282 -5.87 -13.58 20.33
C HIS A 282 -6.45 -14.37 19.15
N HIS A 283 -7.70 -14.10 18.77
CA HIS A 283 -8.34 -14.73 17.62
C HIS A 283 -8.12 -13.94 16.33
N ASP A 284 -7.88 -12.63 16.42
CA ASP A 284 -7.83 -11.73 15.27
C ASP A 284 -6.90 -10.53 15.53
N TRP A 285 -6.70 -9.68 14.51
CA TRP A 285 -5.92 -8.46 14.64
C TRP A 285 -6.58 -7.38 15.50
N PRO A 286 -7.91 -7.14 15.46
CA PRO A 286 -8.57 -6.22 16.39
C PRO A 286 -8.22 -6.49 17.86
N SER A 287 -8.43 -7.73 18.33
CA SER A 287 -8.20 -8.12 19.73
C SER A 287 -6.70 -8.08 20.08
N LEU A 288 -5.83 -8.46 19.14
CA LEU A 288 -4.39 -8.33 19.31
C LEU A 288 -3.97 -6.86 19.46
N MET A 289 -4.48 -5.98 18.61
CA MET A 289 -4.10 -4.58 18.60
C MET A 289 -4.67 -3.81 19.78
N GLU A 290 -5.88 -4.10 20.24
CA GLU A 290 -6.42 -3.54 21.47
C GLU A 290 -5.49 -3.80 22.67
N SER A 291 -5.03 -5.05 22.81
CA SER A 291 -4.07 -5.47 23.83
C SER A 291 -2.70 -4.78 23.69
N LEU A 292 -2.21 -4.64 22.46
CA LEU A 292 -0.91 -4.02 22.17
C LEU A 292 -0.94 -2.50 22.35
N GLU A 293 -1.98 -1.81 21.89
CA GLU A 293 -2.17 -0.36 22.07
C GLU A 293 -2.30 -0.02 23.56
N LYS A 294 -3.09 -0.78 24.32
CA LYS A 294 -3.23 -0.59 25.78
C LYS A 294 -1.90 -0.75 26.52
N ARG A 295 -1.08 -1.73 26.11
CA ARG A 295 0.22 -2.01 26.74
C ARG A 295 1.31 -1.03 26.29
N TYR A 296 1.22 -0.53 25.06
CA TYR A 296 2.27 0.28 24.43
C TYR A 296 1.67 1.49 23.71
N PRO A 297 1.06 2.46 24.44
CA PRO A 297 0.32 3.57 23.84
C PRO A 297 1.19 4.51 22.97
N GLU A 298 2.50 4.55 23.21
CA GLU A 298 3.43 5.37 22.42
C GLU A 298 3.96 4.67 21.16
N ALA A 299 3.59 3.41 20.92
CA ALA A 299 4.11 2.63 19.81
C ALA A 299 3.34 2.93 18.51
N SER A 300 4.08 3.34 17.48
CA SER A 300 3.56 3.54 16.12
C SER A 300 3.91 2.40 15.17
N VAL A 301 4.79 1.48 15.60
CA VAL A 301 5.27 0.36 14.79
C VAL A 301 5.40 -0.89 15.66
N PHE A 302 4.84 -1.99 15.17
CA PHE A 302 4.91 -3.30 15.80
C PHE A 302 5.62 -4.27 14.86
N PHE A 303 6.75 -4.81 15.31
CA PHE A 303 7.55 -5.78 14.57
C PHE A 303 7.25 -7.19 15.04
N PHE A 304 7.04 -8.10 14.08
CA PHE A 304 6.80 -9.52 14.29
C PHE A 304 7.98 -10.32 13.73
N GLU A 305 8.43 -11.33 14.47
CA GLU A 305 9.42 -12.28 13.98
C GLU A 305 8.88 -13.04 12.78
N ASN A 306 9.66 -13.14 11.70
CA ASN A 306 9.26 -13.89 10.51
C ASN A 306 9.74 -15.35 10.61
N HIS A 307 8.81 -16.30 10.71
CA HIS A 307 9.07 -17.73 10.90
C HIS A 307 8.86 -18.44 9.56
N ILE A 308 9.90 -19.15 9.08
CA ILE A 308 9.88 -19.79 7.76
C ILE A 308 9.27 -21.19 7.85
N PHE A 309 8.23 -21.41 7.08
CA PHE A 309 7.57 -22.69 6.82
C PHE A 309 7.92 -23.14 5.39
N PRO A 310 8.95 -24.00 5.23
CA PRO A 310 9.37 -24.48 3.91
C PRO A 310 8.30 -25.33 3.24
N ALA A 311 8.41 -25.48 1.92
CA ALA A 311 7.60 -26.43 1.18
C ALA A 311 7.99 -27.84 1.63
N VAL A 312 6.99 -28.60 2.10
CA VAL A 312 7.18 -30.00 2.47
C VAL A 312 7.02 -30.81 1.19
N ALA A 313 8.07 -31.53 0.79
CA ALA A 313 8.09 -32.28 -0.47
C ALA A 313 7.17 -33.52 -0.47
N ASN A 314 6.66 -33.94 0.70
CA ASN A 314 5.90 -35.18 0.86
C ASN A 314 4.62 -34.97 1.70
N SER A 315 3.65 -34.21 1.21
CA SER A 315 2.25 -34.48 1.56
C SER A 315 1.64 -35.36 0.48
N SER A 316 2.07 -36.63 0.46
CA SER A 316 1.60 -37.68 -0.45
C SER A 316 0.19 -38.19 -0.13
N GLU A 317 -0.62 -37.40 0.55
CA GLU A 317 -2.00 -37.74 0.89
C GLU A 317 -2.91 -36.65 0.33
N TRP A 318 -3.67 -37.02 -0.71
CA TRP A 318 -4.89 -36.37 -1.19
C TRP A 318 -5.14 -34.98 -0.63
N THR A 319 -4.55 -33.98 -1.27
CA THR A 319 -4.81 -32.59 -0.86
C THR A 319 -6.22 -32.20 -1.33
N THR A 320 -7.00 -31.56 -0.46
CA THR A 320 -8.39 -31.12 -0.75
C THR A 320 -8.51 -30.30 -2.03
N TRP A 321 -7.43 -29.68 -2.47
CA TRP A 321 -7.35 -28.80 -3.64
C TRP A 321 -6.23 -29.21 -4.62
N GLY A 322 -5.99 -30.52 -4.79
CA GLY A 322 -4.88 -31.03 -5.61
C GLY A 322 -4.84 -30.52 -7.05
N ASP A 323 -6.00 -30.15 -7.61
CA ASP A 323 -6.11 -29.62 -8.97
C ASP A 323 -5.87 -28.10 -9.07
N VAL A 324 -5.74 -27.39 -7.94
CA VAL A 324 -5.52 -25.94 -7.91
C VAL A 324 -4.02 -25.64 -7.78
N PRO A 325 -3.40 -24.93 -8.75
CA PRO A 325 -1.97 -24.64 -8.70
C PRO A 325 -1.56 -23.89 -7.43
N GLY A 326 -0.55 -24.37 -6.73
CA GLY A 326 0.03 -23.68 -5.58
C GLY A 326 0.30 -24.57 -4.39
N VAL A 327 0.66 -23.94 -3.28
CA VAL A 327 0.92 -24.61 -1.99
C VAL A 327 -0.29 -24.43 -1.09
N ASP A 328 -0.70 -25.52 -0.45
CA ASP A 328 -1.69 -25.52 0.61
C ASP A 328 -1.03 -25.08 1.93
N ILE A 329 -1.33 -23.87 2.40
CA ILE A 329 -0.74 -23.34 3.64
C ILE A 329 -1.16 -24.15 4.88
N LEU A 330 -2.28 -24.88 4.84
CA LEU A 330 -2.73 -25.71 5.96
C LEU A 330 -1.85 -26.95 6.16
N GLN A 331 -1.12 -27.37 5.13
CA GLN A 331 -0.18 -28.50 5.23
C GLN A 331 1.20 -28.06 5.74
N ASN A 332 1.49 -26.76 5.68
CA ASN A 332 2.76 -26.19 6.09
C ASN A 332 2.79 -25.95 7.61
N ILE A 333 2.78 -27.03 8.39
CA ILE A 333 2.85 -26.98 9.87
C ILE A 333 4.27 -27.15 10.41
N PHE A 334 5.27 -27.35 9.55
CA PHE A 334 6.65 -27.52 9.98
C PHE A 334 7.42 -26.23 9.73
N LYS A 335 7.97 -25.62 10.79
CA LYS A 335 8.79 -24.41 10.69
C LYS A 335 10.25 -24.67 11.02
N LYS A 336 11.14 -23.88 10.43
CA LYS A 336 12.58 -23.91 10.75
C LYS A 336 12.82 -23.44 12.20
N ARG A 337 13.71 -24.12 12.91
CA ARG A 337 14.15 -23.73 14.27
C ARG A 337 14.96 -22.44 14.28
N VAL A 338 15.67 -22.15 13.19
CA VAL A 338 16.45 -20.92 13.06
C VAL A 338 15.53 -19.75 12.71
N PHE A 339 15.40 -18.82 13.66
CA PHE A 339 14.65 -17.59 13.44
C PHE A 339 15.48 -16.66 12.55
N GLY A 340 14.93 -16.28 11.39
CA GLY A 340 15.54 -15.27 10.55
C GLY A 340 15.64 -13.94 11.30
N LYS A 341 16.68 -13.14 11.00
CA LYS A 341 16.74 -11.74 11.47
C LYS A 341 15.68 -10.85 10.82
N ASN A 342 14.98 -11.38 9.82
CA ASN A 342 13.94 -10.68 9.08
C ASN A 342 12.68 -10.54 9.93
N ARG A 343 12.03 -9.38 9.79
CA ARG A 343 10.80 -9.05 10.48
C ARG A 343 9.84 -8.45 9.48
N LYS A 344 8.56 -8.63 9.77
CA LYS A 344 7.47 -7.91 9.11
C LYS A 344 6.73 -7.12 10.17
N TYR A 345 5.99 -6.11 9.73
CA TYR A 345 5.56 -5.09 10.66
C TYR A 345 4.23 -4.46 10.28
N LEU A 346 3.53 -4.04 11.32
CA LEU A 346 2.34 -3.22 11.28
C LEU A 346 2.70 -1.81 11.73
N VAL A 347 2.11 -0.82 11.08
CA VAL A 347 2.35 0.60 11.38
C VAL A 347 1.06 1.38 11.52
N ASP A 348 1.08 2.43 12.33
CA ASP A 348 0.22 3.59 12.13
C ASP A 348 0.77 4.40 10.94
N PRO A 349 0.06 4.45 9.80
CA PRO A 349 0.61 5.07 8.60
C PRO A 349 0.74 6.60 8.74
N ARG A 350 0.05 7.21 9.72
CA ARG A 350 0.18 8.64 10.03
C ARG A 350 1.49 8.96 10.74
N LYS A 351 2.14 7.99 11.36
CA LYS A 351 3.40 8.17 12.11
C LYS A 351 4.63 7.66 11.38
N VAL A 352 4.49 7.07 10.19
CA VAL A 352 5.62 6.57 9.39
C VAL A 352 5.82 7.41 8.14
N TYR A 353 7.07 7.79 7.89
CA TYR A 353 7.45 8.61 6.73
C TYR A 353 8.11 7.79 5.63
N GLN A 354 8.90 6.79 6.00
CA GLN A 354 9.68 5.97 5.07
C GLN A 354 9.73 4.52 5.57
N ALA A 355 9.25 3.61 4.74
CA ALA A 355 9.25 2.16 4.94
C ALA A 355 10.31 1.47 4.06
N SER A 356 10.73 0.27 4.46
CA SER A 356 11.58 -0.67 3.70
C SER A 356 11.10 -2.10 3.92
N ILE A 357 11.64 -3.08 3.21
CA ILE A 357 11.10 -4.46 3.16
C ILE A 357 11.03 -5.12 4.54
N HIS A 358 12.02 -4.90 5.41
CA HIS A 358 12.10 -5.52 6.74
C HIS A 358 12.24 -4.54 7.91
N ARG A 359 12.15 -3.22 7.65
CA ARG A 359 12.35 -2.18 8.66
C ARG A 359 11.64 -0.88 8.30
N VAL A 360 11.45 -0.03 9.30
CA VAL A 360 11.01 1.35 9.12
C VAL A 360 12.22 2.27 9.16
N LEU A 361 12.36 3.15 8.16
CA LEU A 361 13.53 4.02 8.00
C LEU A 361 13.36 5.36 8.73
N LYS A 362 12.16 5.91 8.72
CA LYS A 362 11.83 7.19 9.38
C LYS A 362 10.39 7.18 9.90
N LYS A 363 10.20 7.56 11.16
CA LYS A 363 8.92 7.57 11.87
C LYS A 363 8.95 8.47 13.10
N ASP A 364 7.77 8.82 13.58
CA ASP A 364 7.52 9.35 14.92
C ASP A 364 7.04 8.23 15.86
N GLY A 365 7.09 8.47 17.18
CA GLY A 365 6.68 7.49 18.19
C GLY A 365 7.69 6.36 18.39
N LYS A 366 7.39 5.42 19.29
CA LYS A 366 8.26 4.26 19.60
C LYS A 366 7.93 3.07 18.68
N HIS A 367 8.81 2.08 18.65
CA HIS A 367 8.47 0.78 18.06
C HIS A 367 8.51 -0.30 19.15
N LYS A 368 7.84 -1.41 18.89
CA LYS A 368 7.86 -2.59 19.77
C LYS A 368 8.11 -3.85 18.97
N TYR A 369 9.00 -4.69 19.50
CA TYR A 369 9.10 -6.08 19.08
C TYR A 369 8.03 -6.87 19.81
N VAL A 370 7.07 -7.40 19.06
CA VAL A 370 5.98 -8.19 19.63
C VAL A 370 6.55 -9.55 20.00
N PRO A 371 6.43 -9.99 21.26
CA PRO A 371 6.90 -11.32 21.66
C PRO A 371 6.18 -12.40 20.86
N ARG A 372 6.92 -13.42 20.38
CA ARG A 372 6.37 -14.54 19.59
C ARG A 372 5.16 -15.23 20.22
N ARG A 373 5.10 -15.23 21.57
CA ARG A 373 3.97 -15.77 22.36
C ARG A 373 2.67 -14.99 22.20
N LEU A 374 2.69 -13.81 21.59
CA LEU A 374 1.52 -12.99 21.31
C LEU A 374 1.13 -13.07 19.83
N ALA A 375 2.10 -12.94 18.93
CA ALA A 375 1.94 -13.06 17.50
C ALA A 375 3.31 -13.25 16.80
N PHE A 376 3.30 -13.84 15.62
CA PHE A 376 4.48 -13.98 14.75
C PHE A 376 4.07 -13.94 13.26
N GLY A 377 5.03 -13.74 12.37
CA GLY A 377 4.83 -13.85 10.92
C GLY A 377 5.02 -15.28 10.44
N PHE A 378 3.97 -15.88 9.86
CA PHE A 378 4.00 -17.15 9.15
C PHE A 378 4.46 -16.91 7.72
N HIS A 379 5.66 -17.39 7.36
CA HIS A 379 6.23 -17.23 6.02
C HIS A 379 6.23 -18.55 5.26
N CYS A 380 5.27 -18.74 4.38
CA CYS A 380 5.08 -19.98 3.63
C CYS A 380 5.88 -19.99 2.32
N LYS A 381 7.04 -20.64 2.33
CA LYS A 381 7.94 -20.67 1.17
C LYS A 381 7.63 -21.85 0.24
N SER A 382 7.07 -21.56 -0.93
CA SER A 382 6.72 -22.58 -1.93
C SER A 382 7.89 -23.21 -2.68
N ARG A 383 9.06 -22.56 -2.71
CA ARG A 383 10.24 -23.01 -3.50
C ARG A 383 11.46 -23.34 -2.65
N GLN A 384 11.34 -23.30 -1.33
CA GLN A 384 12.43 -23.64 -0.43
C GLN A 384 12.15 -25.00 0.17
N PRO A 385 12.84 -26.07 -0.28
CA PRO A 385 12.68 -27.39 0.34
C PRO A 385 13.10 -27.31 1.80
N ALA A 386 12.47 -28.15 2.62
CA ALA A 386 13.02 -28.47 3.93
C ALA A 386 14.43 -29.02 3.75
N SER A 387 15.46 -28.25 4.09
CA SER A 387 16.82 -28.78 4.26
C SER A 387 16.83 -29.74 5.46
N ASN A 388 17.97 -30.40 5.73
CA ASN A 388 18.21 -31.20 6.96
C ASN A 388 18.12 -30.37 8.28
N ASP A 389 17.44 -29.24 8.27
CA ASP A 389 17.17 -28.41 9.44
C ASP A 389 16.22 -29.17 10.37
N SER A 390 16.48 -29.12 11.68
CA SER A 390 15.51 -29.57 12.68
C SER A 390 14.23 -28.73 12.55
N LEU A 391 13.18 -29.30 11.98
CA LEU A 391 11.86 -28.68 11.88
C LEU A 391 11.11 -28.81 13.20
N ILE A 392 10.30 -27.82 13.51
CA ILE A 392 9.42 -27.80 14.67
C ILE A 392 7.98 -27.75 14.18
N THR A 393 7.13 -28.61 14.73
CA THR A 393 5.70 -28.59 14.46
C THR A 393 5.05 -27.35 15.10
N ASP A 394 4.30 -26.58 14.32
CA ASP A 394 3.51 -25.44 14.74
C ASP A 394 2.15 -25.50 14.05
N ARG A 395 1.09 -25.68 14.84
CA ARG A 395 -0.30 -25.82 14.38
C ARG A 395 -1.12 -24.55 14.60
N THR A 396 -0.49 -23.40 14.83
CA THR A 396 -1.21 -22.15 15.15
C THR A 396 -2.21 -21.77 14.05
N LEU A 397 -1.84 -21.99 12.78
CA LEU A 397 -2.71 -21.72 11.62
C LEU A 397 -4.00 -22.58 11.64
N TRP A 398 -3.95 -23.80 12.19
CA TRP A 398 -5.10 -24.71 12.21
C TRP A 398 -6.27 -24.23 13.07
N ARG A 399 -6.07 -23.19 13.90
CA ARG A 399 -7.17 -22.52 14.59
C ARG A 399 -8.23 -21.94 13.64
N TYR A 400 -7.85 -21.72 12.38
CA TYR A 400 -8.71 -21.17 11.33
C TYR A 400 -9.11 -22.21 10.28
N ASN A 401 -8.75 -23.50 10.45
CA ASN A 401 -8.91 -24.51 9.39
C ASN A 401 -10.36 -24.67 8.91
N VAL A 402 -11.33 -24.72 9.81
CA VAL A 402 -12.75 -24.92 9.46
C VAL A 402 -13.24 -23.76 8.59
N SER A 403 -13.10 -22.52 9.07
CA SER A 403 -13.54 -21.33 8.34
C SER A 403 -12.75 -21.10 7.06
N LEU A 404 -11.43 -21.30 7.10
CA LEU A 404 -10.58 -21.12 5.93
C LEU A 404 -10.93 -22.12 4.83
N THR A 405 -11.09 -23.41 5.16
CA THR A 405 -11.46 -24.44 4.17
C THR A 405 -12.82 -24.15 3.55
N GLN A 406 -13.81 -23.76 4.35
CA GLN A 406 -15.14 -23.38 3.85
C GLN A 406 -15.06 -22.21 2.87
N ASN A 407 -14.34 -21.14 3.23
CA ASN A 407 -14.21 -19.96 2.37
C ASN A 407 -13.44 -20.27 1.08
N VAL A 408 -12.33 -21.00 1.18
CA VAL A 408 -11.51 -21.39 0.02
C VAL A 408 -12.32 -22.24 -0.97
N ASN A 409 -13.10 -23.19 -0.47
CA ASN A 409 -14.01 -23.99 -1.30
C ASN A 409 -15.01 -23.11 -2.07
N LYS A 410 -15.62 -22.14 -1.38
CA LYS A 410 -16.57 -21.20 -2.00
C LYS A 410 -15.90 -20.40 -3.12
N VAL A 411 -14.69 -19.87 -2.89
CA VAL A 411 -13.97 -19.10 -3.91
C VAL A 411 -13.61 -19.98 -5.10
N ILE A 412 -13.10 -21.19 -4.88
CA ILE A 412 -12.75 -22.12 -5.96
C ILE A 412 -13.98 -22.46 -6.81
N GLN A 413 -15.12 -22.74 -6.17
CA GLN A 413 -16.39 -23.00 -6.87
C GLN A 413 -16.81 -21.81 -7.74
N GLN A 414 -16.76 -20.60 -7.19
CA GLN A 414 -17.19 -19.38 -7.89
C GLN A 414 -16.23 -18.98 -9.03
N VAL A 415 -14.92 -19.18 -8.87
CA VAL A 415 -13.93 -18.72 -9.85
C VAL A 415 -13.66 -19.75 -10.96
N PHE A 416 -13.69 -21.05 -10.63
CA PHE A 416 -13.24 -22.10 -11.54
C PHE A 416 -14.33 -23.09 -11.98
N LEU A 417 -15.41 -23.26 -11.22
CA LEU A 417 -16.42 -24.30 -11.48
C LEU A 417 -17.77 -23.77 -12.00
N HIS A 418 -18.05 -22.48 -11.86
CA HIS A 418 -19.18 -21.85 -12.54
C HIS A 418 -18.75 -21.21 -13.86
N ARG A 419 -19.07 -21.89 -14.97
CA ARG A 419 -19.27 -21.30 -16.29
C ARG A 419 -20.72 -21.48 -16.71
#